data_AF-A0A7V7C3K8-F1
#
_entry.id   AF-A0A7V7C3K8-F1
#
_cell.length_a   1.000
_cell.length_b   1.000
_cell.length_c   1.000
_cell.angle_alpha   90.00
_cell.angle_beta   90.00
_cell.angle_gamma   90.00
#
_symmetry.space_group_name_H-M   'P 1'
#
loop_
_entity.id
_entity.type
_entity.pdbx_description
1 polymer ?
#
loop_
_entity_poly.entity_id
_entity_poly.type
_entity_poly.pdbx_seq_one_letter_code
_entity_poly.pdbx_strand_id
1 'polypeptide(L)' 'VVLDMVQQVSFYIMGNDLTIARSVEAGKLERNAYLPIIFACYFESCNMVRRVMRVLRENVIENMQVLEENKPAE' A
#
# COMPACT_ATOMS: atom_id res chain seq x y z
N VAL A 1 6.87 14.92 2.75
CA VAL A 1 7.36 14.11 1.61
C VAL A 1 7.19 12.61 1.82
N VAL A 2 7.89 11.95 2.78
CA VAL A 2 7.77 10.48 2.94
C VAL A 2 6.35 10.05 3.34
N LEU A 3 5.69 10.78 4.23
CA LEU A 3 4.29 10.50 4.59
C LEU A 3 3.32 10.76 3.42
N ASP A 4 3.54 11.80 2.62
CA ASP A 4 2.75 12.04 1.40
C ASP A 4 2.94 10.93 0.37
N MET A 5 4.14 10.34 0.30
CA MET A 5 4.41 9.17 -0.54
C MET A 5 3.64 7.94 -0.03
N VAL A 6 3.54 7.74 1.29
CA VAL A 6 2.66 6.68 1.87
C VAL A 6 1.21 6.88 1.44
N GLN A 7 0.72 8.12 1.50
CA GLN A 7 -0.64 8.45 1.07
C GLN A 7 -0.85 8.15 -0.43
N GLN A 8 0.12 8.50 -1.29
CA GLN A 8 0.06 8.21 -2.72
C GLN A 8 0.06 6.70 -3.00
N VAL A 9 0.89 5.92 -2.30
CA VAL A 9 0.91 4.45 -2.43
C VAL A 9 -0.43 3.85 -1.98
N SER A 10 -1.06 4.40 -0.94
CA SER A 10 -2.40 4.00 -0.50
C SER A 10 -3.45 4.20 -1.61
N PHE A 11 -3.48 5.38 -2.24
CA PHE A 11 -4.39 5.65 -3.36
C PHE A 11 -4.17 4.69 -4.54
N TYR A 12 -2.91 4.39 -4.84
CA TYR A 12 -2.56 3.44 -5.90
C TYR A 12 -3.07 2.03 -5.62
N ILE A 13 -2.88 1.54 -4.38
CA ILE A 13 -3.37 0.22 -3.95
C ILE A 13 -4.90 0.14 -4.03
N MET A 14 -5.62 1.21 -3.66
CA MET A 14 -7.08 1.27 -3.80
C MET A 14 -7.53 1.13 -5.27
N GLY A 15 -6.81 1.76 -6.21
CA GLY A 15 -7.08 1.61 -7.64
C GLY A 15 -6.84 0.16 -8.14
N ASN A 16 -5.76 -0.47 -7.65
CA ASN A 16 -5.47 -1.87 -7.94
C ASN A 16 -6.53 -2.80 -7.37
N ASP A 17 -7.04 -2.55 -6.17
CA ASP A 17 -8.10 -3.33 -5.54
C ASP A 17 -9.40 -3.28 -6.35
N LEU A 18 -9.82 -2.09 -6.80
CA LEU A 18 -10.97 -1.96 -7.70
C LEU A 18 -10.78 -2.73 -9.01
N THR A 19 -9.57 -2.68 -9.58
CA THR A 19 -9.25 -3.43 -10.82
C THR A 19 -9.36 -4.93 -10.59
N ILE A 20 -8.88 -5.43 -9.45
CA ILE A 20 -9.01 -6.84 -9.06
C ILE A 20 -10.49 -7.19 -8.90
N ALA A 21 -11.27 -6.41 -8.14
CA ALA A 21 -12.68 -6.67 -7.89
C ALA A 21 -13.47 -6.79 -9.20
N ARG A 22 -13.28 -5.85 -10.14
CA ARG A 22 -13.93 -5.89 -11.46
C ARG A 22 -13.48 -7.07 -12.31
N SER A 23 -12.21 -7.44 -12.23
CA SER A 23 -11.65 -8.60 -12.95
C SER A 23 -12.18 -9.93 -12.41
N VAL A 24 -12.40 -10.01 -11.11
CA VAL A 24 -13.03 -11.17 -10.46
C VAL A 24 -14.48 -11.29 -10.91
N GLU A 25 -15.24 -10.19 -10.88
CA GLU A 25 -16.65 -10.15 -11.31
C GLU A 25 -16.85 -10.52 -12.79
N ALA A 26 -15.92 -10.14 -13.67
CA ALA A 26 -15.99 -10.43 -15.10
C ALA A 26 -15.68 -11.90 -15.48
N GLY A 27 -15.36 -12.76 -14.50
CA GLY A 27 -15.14 -14.19 -14.72
C GLY A 27 -16.36 -14.88 -15.33
N LYS A 28 -16.15 -15.84 -16.25
CA LYS A 28 -17.23 -16.55 -16.94
C LYS A 28 -17.20 -18.03 -16.59
N LEU A 29 -18.27 -18.54 -15.99
CA LEU A 29 -18.50 -19.97 -15.70
C LEU A 29 -17.20 -20.71 -15.30
N GLU A 30 -16.64 -21.45 -16.25
CA GLU A 30 -15.56 -22.42 -16.04
C GLU A 30 -14.17 -21.77 -15.89
N ARG A 31 -14.01 -20.49 -16.27
CA ARG A 31 -12.70 -19.83 -16.23
C ARG A 31 -12.78 -18.32 -16.06
N ASN A 32 -11.86 -17.80 -15.26
CA ASN A 32 -11.54 -16.37 -15.28
C ASN A 32 -10.32 -16.11 -16.20
N ALA A 33 -10.52 -15.39 -17.31
CA ALA A 33 -9.45 -15.04 -18.25
C ALA A 33 -8.61 -13.83 -17.77
N TYR A 34 -9.06 -13.14 -16.73
CA TYR A 34 -8.43 -11.94 -16.17
C TYR A 34 -7.44 -12.24 -15.05
N LEU A 35 -7.13 -13.52 -14.78
CA LEU A 35 -6.09 -13.91 -13.83
C LEU A 35 -4.75 -13.17 -14.04
N PRO A 36 -4.26 -12.92 -15.27
CA PRO A 36 -3.02 -12.18 -15.46
C PRO A 36 -3.05 -10.76 -14.86
N ILE A 37 -4.14 -10.00 -15.04
CA ILE A 37 -4.23 -8.64 -14.47
C ILE A 37 -4.47 -8.67 -12.97
N ILE A 38 -5.24 -9.64 -12.46
CA ILE A 38 -5.42 -9.85 -11.02
C ILE A 38 -4.07 -10.06 -10.34
N PHE A 39 -3.24 -10.95 -10.89
CA PHE A 39 -1.92 -11.22 -10.32
C PHE A 39 -0.97 -10.04 -10.47
N ALA A 40 -0.99 -9.33 -11.60
CA ALA A 40 -0.18 -8.13 -11.79
C ALA A 40 -0.48 -7.07 -10.71
N CYS A 41 -1.76 -6.70 -10.55
CA CYS A 41 -2.19 -5.72 -9.55
C CYS A 41 -1.88 -6.19 -8.12
N TYR A 42 -2.10 -7.47 -7.82
CA TYR A 42 -1.86 -8.02 -6.48
C TYR A 42 -0.38 -7.99 -6.11
N PHE A 43 0.49 -8.55 -6.96
CA PHE A 43 1.94 -8.59 -6.67
C PHE A 43 2.58 -7.21 -6.70
N GLU A 44 2.08 -6.30 -7.52
CA GLU A 44 2.51 -4.90 -7.52
C GLU A 44 2.13 -4.22 -6.19
N SER A 45 0.88 -4.34 -5.74
CA SER A 45 0.44 -3.81 -4.45
C SER A 45 1.29 -4.36 -3.29
N CYS A 46 1.55 -5.66 -3.24
CA CYS A 46 2.44 -6.25 -2.23
C CYS A 46 3.85 -5.65 -2.25
N ASN A 47 4.42 -5.48 -3.45
CA ASN A 47 5.74 -4.87 -3.60
C ASN A 47 5.77 -3.41 -3.17
N MET A 48 4.73 -2.64 -3.51
CA MET A 48 4.62 -1.23 -3.15
C MET A 48 4.50 -1.06 -1.63
N VAL A 49 3.64 -1.85 -0.97
CA VAL A 49 3.52 -1.86 0.51
C VAL A 49 4.87 -2.17 1.16
N ARG A 50 5.54 -3.23 0.71
CA ARG A 50 6.85 -3.63 1.27
C ARG A 50 7.89 -2.52 1.13
N ARG A 51 7.97 -1.87 -0.04
CA ARG A 51 8.94 -0.81 -0.30
C ARG A 51 8.63 0.44 0.51
N VAL A 52 7.36 0.87 0.57
CA VAL A 52 6.98 2.09 1.29
C VAL A 52 7.15 1.93 2.79
N MET A 53 6.84 0.76 3.36
CA MET A 53 7.07 0.48 4.78
C MET A 53 8.54 0.55 5.15
N ARG A 54 9.43 0.02 4.29
CA ARG A 54 10.87 0.12 4.49
C ARG A 54 11.33 1.58 4.49
N VAL A 55 10.93 2.36 3.48
CA VAL A 55 11.30 3.78 3.38
C VAL A 55 10.77 4.57 4.58
N LEU A 56 9.53 4.32 4.99
CA LEU A 56 8.93 4.95 6.16
C LEU A 56 9.70 4.66 7.45
N ARG A 57 10.08 3.39 7.67
CA ARG A 57 10.86 2.97 8.83
C ARG A 57 12.21 3.70 8.87
N GLU A 58 12.99 3.57 7.80
CA GLU A 58 14.39 4.04 7.72
C GLU A 58 14.49 5.58 7.74
N ASN A 59 13.54 6.28 7.14
CA ASN A 59 13.65 7.74 6.96
C ASN A 59 12.84 8.55 7.96
N VAL A 60 11.80 7.97 8.59
CA VAL A 60 10.92 8.70 9.51
C VAL A 60 10.96 8.10 10.91
N ILE A 61 10.62 6.82 11.05
CA ILE A 61 10.41 6.21 12.37
C ILE A 61 11.72 6.11 13.14
N GLU A 62 12.81 5.64 12.51
CA GLU A 62 14.10 5.46 13.18
C GLU A 62 14.75 6.79 13.61
N ASN A 63 14.38 7.91 12.97
CA ASN A 63 14.94 9.22 13.26
C ASN A 63 14.02 10.09 14.13
N MET A 64 12.89 9.55 14.60
CA MET A 64 11.91 10.31 15.37
C MET A 64 12.42 10.54 16.80
N GLN A 65 12.34 11.79 17.28
CA GLN A 65 12.66 12.16 18.65
C GLN A 65 11.43 12.75 19.34
N VAL A 66 11.25 12.43 20.61
CA VAL A 66 10.20 13.03 21.44
C VAL A 66 10.72 14.36 21.98
N LEU A 67 9.98 15.44 21.73
CA LEU A 67 10.28 16.75 22.29
C LEU A 67 9.83 16.80 23.77
N GLU A 68 10.75 17.21 24.66
CA GLU A 68 10.52 17.17 26.11
C GLU A 68 9.36 18.05 26.58
N GLU A 69 9.02 19.11 25.84
CA GLU A 69 7.91 20.02 26.15
C GLU A 69 6.52 19.34 26.14
N ASN A 70 6.40 18.16 25.53
CA ASN A 70 5.17 17.37 25.46
C ASN A 70 5.19 16.13 26.36
N LYS A 71 6.14 16.02 27.31
CA LYS A 71 6.09 14.97 28.32
C LYS A 71 4.85 15.18 29.20
N PRO A 72 3.92 14.22 29.32
CA PRO A 72 2.89 14.31 30.35
C PRO A 72 3.61 14.43 31.69
N ALA A 73 3.22 15.41 32.50
CA ALA A 73 3.76 15.58 33.84
C ALA A 73 3.60 14.25 34.61
N GLU A 74 4.71 13.74 35.15
CA GLU A 74 4.72 12.58 36.06
C GLU A 74 3.83 12.84 37.28
#